data_AF-A0A1F8CQF3-F1
#
_entry.id   AF-A0A1F8CQF3-F1
#
_cell.length_a   1.000
_cell.length_b   1.000
_cell.length_c   1.000
_cell.angle_alpha   90.00
_cell.angle_beta   90.00
_cell.angle_gamma   90.00
#
_symmetry.space_group_name_H-M   'P 1'
#
loop_
_entity.id
_entity.type
_entity.pdbx_description
1 polymer ?
#
loop_
_entity_poly.entity_id
_entity_poly.type
_entity_poly.pdbx_seq_one_letter_code
_entity_poly.pdbx_strand_id
1 'polypeptide(L)' 'MTIVVTKKPGESEDRLIARFKKRTFDAGIVDEARKRKEYVPKSQLRKEKKYRLAFLHKLARRRAKQM' A
#
# COMPACT_ATOMS: atom_id res chain seq x y z
N MET A 1 -0.72 -5.65 15.10
CA MET A 1 0.25 -4.54 15.20
C MET A 1 -0.54 -3.26 15.43
N THR A 2 -0.26 -2.55 16.51
CA THR A 2 -1.03 -1.37 16.92
C THR A 2 -0.16 -0.13 16.68
N ILE A 3 -0.65 0.82 15.88
CA ILE A 3 0.06 2.08 15.61
C ILE A 3 -0.42 3.11 16.62
N VAL A 4 0.49 3.57 17.48
CA VAL A 4 0.24 4.66 18.42
C VAL A 4 1.06 5.88 18.00
N VAL A 5 0.41 7.03 17.91
CA VAL A 5 1.03 8.31 17.56
C VAL A 5 0.66 9.34 18.60
N THR A 6 1.65 9.80 19.36
CA THR A 6 1.47 10.81 20.41
C THR A 6 1.64 12.22 19.86
N LYS A 7 0.84 13.17 20.38
CA LYS A 7 0.92 14.60 20.02
C LYS A 7 2.24 15.18 20.54
N LYS A 8 2.94 15.93 19.69
CA LYS A 8 4.15 16.67 20.11
C LYS A 8 3.79 18.06 20.66
N PRO A 9 4.62 18.64 21.54
CA PRO A 9 4.43 20.02 21.98
C PRO A 9 4.41 20.98 20.78
N GLY A 10 3.44 21.89 20.72
CA GLY A 10 3.29 22.86 19.62
C GLY A 10 2.79 22.28 18.29
N GLU A 11 2.39 21.01 18.25
CA GLU A 11 1.86 20.38 17.03
C GLU A 11 0.37 20.65 16.84
N SER A 12 -0.01 21.09 15.63
CA SER A 12 -1.41 21.18 15.24
C SER A 12 -2.03 19.79 15.04
N GLU A 13 -3.33 19.68 15.26
CA GLU A 13 -4.05 18.41 15.13
C GLU A 13 -3.98 17.84 13.71
N ASP A 14 -4.02 18.69 12.69
CA ASP A 14 -3.87 18.27 11.29
C ASP A 14 -2.52 17.59 11.03
N ARG A 15 -1.43 18.10 11.62
CA ARG A 15 -0.10 17.50 11.47
C ARG A 15 -0.01 16.15 12.18
N LEU A 16 -0.66 16.04 13.34
CA LEU A 16 -0.78 14.77 14.05
C LEU A 16 -1.53 13.73 13.21
N ILE A 17 -2.68 14.10 12.64
CA ILE A 17 -3.49 13.24 11.76
C ILE A 17 -2.70 12.85 10.51
N ALA A 18 -2.00 13.79 9.88
CA ALA A 18 -1.19 13.52 8.69
C ALA A 18 -0.08 12.49 8.99
N ARG A 19 0.60 12.61 10.12
CA ARG A 19 1.60 11.63 10.57
C ARG A 19 1.00 10.26 10.83
N PHE A 20 -0.16 10.21 11.48
CA PHE A 20 -0.85 8.96 11.72
C PHE A 20 -1.24 8.28 10.41
N LYS A 21 -1.87 9.02 9.50
CA LYS A 21 -2.20 8.53 8.15
C LYS A 21 -0.97 7.98 7.44
N LYS A 22 0.13 8.74 7.43
CA LYS A 22 1.39 8.31 6.80
C LYS A 22 1.90 6.99 7.40
N ARG A 23 2.01 6.88 8.73
CA ARG A 23 2.45 5.65 9.39
C ARG A 23 1.53 4.45 9.10
N THR A 24 0.22 4.67 9.03
CA THR A 24 -0.76 3.63 8.74
C THR A 24 -0.67 3.13 7.30
N PHE A 25 -0.42 4.02 6.34
CA PHE A 25 -0.17 3.65 4.95
C PHE A 25 1.18 2.97 4.77
N ASP A 26 2.25 3.50 5.38
CA ASP A 26 3.60 2.92 5.31
C ASP A 26 3.64 1.51 5.91
N ALA A 27 2.87 1.27 6.98
CA ALA A 27 2.72 -0.05 7.58
C ALA A 27 1.88 -1.04 6.75
N GLY A 28 1.21 -0.58 5.68
CA GLY A 28 0.42 -1.44 4.78
C GLY A 28 -0.84 -2.07 5.41
N ILE A 29 -1.23 -1.65 6.62
CA ILE A 29 -2.33 -2.25 7.40
C ILE A 29 -3.66 -2.16 6.63
N VAL A 30 -3.90 -1.05 5.94
CA VAL A 30 -5.14 -0.84 5.16
C VAL A 30 -5.23 -1.83 4.01
N ASP A 31 -4.14 -2.05 3.29
CA ASP A 31 -4.10 -2.98 2.16
C ASP A 31 -4.21 -4.43 2.61
N GLU A 32 -3.55 -4.77 3.72
CA GLU A 32 -3.63 -6.09 4.32
C GLU A 32 -5.04 -6.40 4.81
N ALA A 33 -5.67 -5.47 5.53
CA ALA A 33 -7.05 -5.60 5.98
C ALA A 33 -7.99 -5.78 4.78
N ARG A 34 -7.79 -5.03 3.69
CA ARG A 34 -8.60 -5.15 2.47
C ARG A 34 -8.43 -6.52 1.81
N LYS A 35 -7.21 -7.04 1.72
CA LYS A 35 -6.94 -8.38 1.16
C LYS A 35 -7.53 -9.51 2.00
N ARG A 36 -7.66 -9.30 3.31
CA ARG A 36 -8.22 -10.29 4.24
C ARG A 36 -9.74 -10.24 4.35
N LYS A 37 -10.40 -9.23 3.78
CA LYS A 37 -11.88 -9.11 3.82
C LYS A 37 -12.57 -10.31 3.19
N GLU A 38 -11.99 -10.87 2.14
CA GLU A 38 -12.55 -11.99 1.38
C GLU A 38 -11.54 -13.13 1.30
N TYR A 39 -12.03 -14.36 1.32
CA TYR A 39 -11.20 -15.51 1.05
C TYR A 39 -10.91 -15.58 -0.46
N VAL A 40 -9.63 -15.55 -0.81
CA VAL A 40 -9.16 -15.74 -2.19
C VAL A 40 -8.32 -17.01 -2.28
N PRO A 41 -8.68 -17.97 -3.15
CA PRO A 41 -7.88 -19.18 -3.34
C PRO A 41 -6.43 -18.88 -3.76
N LYS A 42 -5.49 -19.71 -3.28
CA LYS A 42 -4.05 -19.56 -3.60
C LYS A 42 -3.78 -19.56 -5.12
N SER A 43 -4.58 -20.28 -5.91
CA SER A 43 -4.49 -20.29 -7.38
C SER A 43 -4.75 -18.91 -7.99
N GLN A 44 -5.77 -18.21 -7.52
CA GLN A 44 -6.12 -16.87 -7.98
C GLN A 44 -5.08 -15.84 -7.58
N LEU A 45 -4.57 -15.90 -6.34
CA LEU A 45 -3.47 -15.03 -5.89
C LEU A 45 -2.22 -15.17 -6.76
N ARG A 46 -1.85 -16.40 -7.13
CA ARG A 46 -0.72 -16.67 -8.05
C ARG A 46 -0.97 -16.09 -9.43
N LYS A 47 -2.20 -16.26 -9.94
CA LYS A 47 -2.62 -15.73 -11.24
C LYS A 47 -2.47 -14.21 -11.25
N GLU A 48 -3.09 -13.50 -10.31
CA GLU A 48 -3.04 -12.05 -10.19
C GLU A 48 -1.60 -11.51 -10.09
N LYS A 49 -0.74 -12.14 -9.28
CA LYS A 49 0.68 -11.78 -9.17
C LYS A 49 1.39 -11.86 -10.52
N LYS A 50 1.17 -12.94 -11.28
CA LYS A 50 1.78 -13.13 -12.62
C LYS A 50 1.34 -12.03 -13.60
N TYR A 51 0.04 -11.74 -13.68
CA TYR A 51 -0.49 -10.71 -14.58
C TYR A 51 0.01 -9.31 -14.18
N ARG A 52 0.05 -9.01 -12.87
CA ARG A 52 0.55 -7.73 -12.36
C ARG A 52 2.01 -7.49 -12.77
N LEU A 53 2.87 -8.50 -12.61
CA LEU A 53 4.29 -8.40 -13.00
C LEU A 53 4.44 -8.22 -14.51
N ALA A 54 3.73 -9.01 -15.31
CA ALA A 54 3.76 -8.87 -16.77
C ALA A 54 3.32 -7.47 -17.23
N PHE A 55 2.28 -6.92 -16.60
CA PHE A 55 1.83 -5.55 -16.88
C PHE A 55 2.89 -4.50 -16.54
N LEU A 56 3.53 -4.60 -15.38
CA LEU A 56 4.59 -3.68 -14.97
C LEU A 56 5.79 -3.74 -15.92
N HIS A 57 6.19 -4.93 -16.35
CA HIS A 57 7.27 -5.11 -17.32
C HIS A 57 6.92 -4.46 -18.67
N LYS A 58 5.67 -4.65 -19.15
CA LYS A 58 5.19 -4.00 -20.38
C LYS A 58 5.22 -2.47 -20.26
N LEU A 59 4.80 -1.93 -19.11
CA LEU A 59 4.78 -0.50 -18.86
C LEU A 59 6.20 0.09 -18.82
N ALA A 60 7.14 -0.61 -18.17
CA ALA A 60 8.56 -0.23 -18.13
C ALA A 60 9.18 -0.19 -19.52
N ARG A 61 8.95 -1.22 -20.35
CA ARG A 61 9.42 -1.26 -21.75
C ARG A 61 8.85 -0.10 -22.58
N ARG A 62 7.57 0.23 -22.38
CA ARG A 62 6.92 1.36 -23.09
C ARG A 62 7.54 2.70 -22.70
N ARG A 63 7.84 2.90 -21.41
CA ARG A 63 8.51 4.12 -20.93
C ARG A 63 9.93 4.24 -21.48
N ALA A 64 10.68 3.14 -21.48
CA ALA A 64 12.04 3.10 -22.03
C ALA A 64 12.11 3.36 -23.54
N LYS A 65 11.05 3.05 -24.29
CA LYS A 65 10.96 3.33 -25.73
C LYS A 65 10.54 4.78 -26.06
N GLN A 66 10.03 5.52 -25.08
CA GLN A 66 9.59 6.92 -25.24
C GLN A 66 10.66 7.95 -24.86
N MET A 67 11.74 7.51 -24.20
CA MET A 67 12.98 8.28 -24.03
C MET A 67 13.96 7.91 -25.15
#